data_AF-A0AAI9FHF9-F1
#
_entry.id   AF-A0AAI9FHF9-F1
#
_cell.length_a   1.000
_cell.length_b   1.000
_cell.length_c   1.000
_cell.angle_alpha   90.00
_cell.angle_beta   90.00
_cell.angle_gamma   90.00
#
_symmetry.space_group_name_H-M   'P 1'
#
loop_
_entity.id
_entity.type
_entity.pdbx_description
1 polymer ?
#
loop_
_entity_poly.entity_id
_entity_poly.type
_entity_poly.pdbx_seq_one_letter_code
_entity_poly.pdbx_strand_id
1 'polypeptide(L)'
;MKYVFIEKHQAEFSIKAMCRVLRVARSGWYTWCQRRTRISKRQHCDSVVREAFTRSKQRYGAPRLTDELRVQGYHFNVKTVAESLRRQG
;
A
#
# COMPACT_ATOMS: atom_id res chain seq x y z
N MET A 1 4.37 -20.65 9.29
CA MET A 1 3.30 -19.65 9.01
C MET A 1 2.36 -19.48 10.22
N LYS A 2 2.82 -18.87 11.34
CA LYS A 2 1.98 -18.76 12.57
C LYS A 2 0.91 -17.66 12.46
N TYR A 3 1.24 -16.51 11.87
CA TYR A 3 0.28 -15.43 11.71
C TYR A 3 -0.81 -15.76 10.66
N VAL A 4 -0.47 -16.40 9.54
CA VAL A 4 -1.49 -16.84 8.56
C VAL A 4 -2.50 -17.82 9.17
N PHE A 5 -2.06 -18.69 10.08
CA PHE A 5 -2.98 -19.55 10.83
C PHE A 5 -3.93 -18.73 11.72
N ILE A 6 -3.40 -17.76 12.46
CA ILE A 6 -4.22 -16.86 13.30
C ILE A 6 -5.24 -16.12 12.44
N GLU A 7 -4.87 -15.65 11.25
CA GLU A 7 -5.77 -14.96 10.32
C GLU A 7 -6.94 -15.84 9.89
N LYS A 8 -6.66 -17.08 9.48
CA LYS A 8 -7.68 -18.01 8.98
C LYS A 8 -8.72 -18.37 10.04
N HIS A 9 -8.31 -18.42 11.30
CA HIS A 9 -9.14 -18.90 12.41
C HIS A 9 -9.52 -17.79 13.41
N GLN A 10 -9.31 -16.52 13.08
CA GLN A 10 -9.64 -15.39 13.97
C GLN A 10 -11.14 -15.22 14.23
N ALA A 11 -11.98 -15.79 13.37
CA ALA A 11 -13.44 -15.79 13.52
C ALA A 11 -13.92 -16.89 14.48
N GLU A 12 -13.13 -17.96 14.64
CA GLU A 12 -13.49 -19.15 15.42
C GLU A 12 -12.86 -19.13 16.82
N PHE A 13 -11.66 -18.56 16.96
CA PHE A 13 -10.92 -18.55 18.23
C PHE A 13 -10.42 -17.15 18.59
N SER A 14 -10.23 -16.93 19.89
CA SER A 14 -9.66 -15.66 20.36
C SER A 14 -8.18 -15.54 19.93
N ILE A 15 -7.82 -14.38 19.37
CA ILE A 15 -6.43 -14.04 19.00
C ILE A 15 -5.48 -14.20 20.21
N LYS A 16 -5.94 -13.87 21.42
CA LYS A 16 -5.16 -14.02 22.66
C LYS A 16 -4.80 -15.49 22.93
N ALA A 17 -5.77 -16.40 22.80
CA ALA A 17 -5.53 -17.83 23.00
C ALA A 17 -4.58 -18.39 21.94
N MET A 18 -4.83 -18.09 20.66
CA MET A 18 -3.96 -18.55 19.58
C MET A 18 -2.53 -18.02 19.72
N CYS A 19 -2.35 -16.75 20.10
CA CYS A 19 -1.01 -16.19 20.35
C CYS A 19 -0.27 -16.93 21.47
N ARG A 20 -0.98 -17.31 22.54
CA ARG A 20 -0.43 -18.09 23.65
C ARG A 20 -0.01 -19.49 23.21
N VAL A 21 -0.90 -20.21 22.52
CA VAL A 21 -0.66 -21.58 22.04
C VAL A 21 0.49 -21.62 21.03
N LEU A 22 0.51 -20.69 20.09
CA LEU A 22 1.55 -20.63 19.04
C LEU A 22 2.87 -20.01 19.52
N ARG A 23 2.94 -19.58 20.78
CA ARG A 23 4.09 -18.88 21.39
C ARG A 23 4.55 -17.69 20.55
N VAL A 24 3.62 -16.80 20.20
CA VAL A 24 3.91 -15.53 19.51
C VAL A 24 3.41 -14.35 20.31
N ALA A 25 4.09 -13.22 20.21
CA ALA A 25 3.66 -11.99 20.85
C ALA A 25 2.39 -11.45 20.15
N ARG A 26 1.39 -11.06 20.95
CA ARG A 26 0.16 -10.44 20.43
C ARG A 26 0.43 -9.13 19.68
N SER A 27 1.42 -8.34 20.14
CA SER A 27 1.90 -7.15 19.44
C SER A 27 2.50 -7.48 18.07
N GLY A 28 3.16 -8.63 17.94
CA GLY A 28 3.69 -9.13 16.67
C GLY A 28 2.60 -9.44 15.66
N TRP A 29 1.49 -10.05 16.09
CA TRP A 29 0.31 -10.26 15.26
C TRP A 29 -0.27 -8.96 14.70
N TYR A 30 -0.53 -7.98 15.57
CA TYR A 30 -1.08 -6.70 15.12
C TYR A 30 -0.12 -5.92 14.22
N THR A 31 1.19 -5.96 14.52
CA THR A 31 2.22 -5.35 13.64
C THR A 31 2.22 -6.00 12.26
N TRP A 32 2.09 -7.33 12.21
CA TRP A 32 2.00 -8.06 10.95
C TRP A 32 0.73 -7.71 10.16
N CYS A 33 -0.42 -7.62 10.84
CA CYS A 33 -1.67 -7.17 10.22
C CYS A 33 -1.56 -5.73 9.70
N GLN A 34 -0.95 -4.83 10.49
CA GLN A 34 -0.72 -3.44 10.11
C GLN A 34 0.18 -3.30 8.88
N ARG A 35 1.20 -4.15 8.74
CA ARG A 35 2.09 -4.15 7.56
C ARG A 35 1.38 -4.61 6.29
N ARG A 36 0.40 -5.50 6.41
CA ARG A 36 -0.39 -5.99 5.26
C ARG A 36 -1.48 -5.01 4.83
N THR A 37 -2.04 -4.28 5.77
CA THR A 37 -3.10 -3.27 5.52
C THR A 37 -2.54 -1.89 5.18
N ARG A 38 -1.31 -1.57 5.59
CA ARG A 38 -0.65 -0.33 5.16
C ARG A 38 -0.41 -0.38 3.66
N ILE A 39 -1.12 0.49 2.95
CA ILE A 39 -0.75 0.91 1.62
C ILE A 39 0.68 1.44 1.73
N SER A 40 1.62 0.79 1.05
CA SER A 40 2.99 1.29 1.01
C SER A 40 2.99 2.68 0.38
N LYS A 41 3.91 3.57 0.78
CA LYS A 41 4.08 4.89 0.13
C LYS A 41 4.16 4.76 -1.39
N ARG A 42 4.74 3.65 -1.88
CA ARG A 42 4.78 3.28 -3.29
C ARG A 42 3.40 2.99 -3.87
N GLN A 43 2.59 2.13 -3.25
CA GLN A 43 1.22 1.87 -3.72
C GLN A 43 0.34 3.12 -3.72
N HIS A 44 0.50 4.01 -2.74
CA HIS A 44 -0.22 5.28 -2.70
C HIS A 44 0.22 6.21 -3.84
N CYS A 45 1.53 6.35 -4.08
CA CYS A 45 2.03 7.07 -5.24
C CYS A 45 1.51 6.44 -6.55
N ASP A 46 1.51 5.11 -6.64
CA ASP A 46 1.08 4.40 -7.83
C ASP A 46 -0.42 4.64 -8.10
N SER A 47 -1.28 4.62 -7.06
CA SER A 47 -2.71 4.91 -7.21
C SER A 47 -2.98 6.34 -7.66
N VAL A 48 -2.30 7.31 -7.05
CA VAL A 48 -2.47 8.74 -7.37
C VAL A 48 -1.98 9.05 -8.79
N VAL A 49 -0.82 8.50 -9.19
CA VAL A 49 -0.29 8.66 -10.56
C VAL A 49 -1.20 7.99 -11.58
N ARG A 50 -1.74 6.80 -11.29
CA ARG A 50 -2.70 6.11 -12.18
C ARG A 50 -3.92 6.95 -12.44
N GLU A 51 -4.51 7.51 -11.38
CA GLU A 51 -5.72 8.32 -11.48
C GLU A 51 -5.49 9.56 -12.35
N ALA A 52 -4.40 10.29 -12.10
CA ALA A 52 -4.02 11.46 -12.90
C ALA A 52 -3.74 11.08 -14.37
N PHE A 53 -3.04 9.96 -14.61
CA PHE A 53 -2.76 9.46 -15.95
C PHE A 53 -4.05 9.10 -16.70
N THR A 54 -4.97 8.37 -16.07
CA THR A 54 -6.27 8.03 -16.67
C THR A 54 -7.11 9.28 -16.94
N ARG A 55 -7.15 10.23 -16.00
CA ARG A 55 -7.86 11.52 -16.16
C ARG A 55 -7.32 12.33 -17.34
N SER A 56 -6.01 12.28 -17.59
CA SER A 56 -5.37 12.93 -18.75
C SER A 56 -5.62 12.21 -20.09
N LYS A 57 -6.36 11.09 -20.08
CA LYS A 57 -6.52 10.16 -21.21
C LYS A 57 -5.17 9.59 -21.68
N GLN A 58 -4.26 9.32 -20.74
CA GLN A 58 -2.93 8.74 -21.00
C GLN A 58 -2.00 9.59 -21.88
N ARG A 59 -2.33 10.87 -22.12
CA ARG A 59 -1.54 11.76 -22.99
C ARG A 59 -0.38 12.44 -22.27
N TYR A 60 -0.43 12.52 -20.94
CA TYR A 60 0.56 13.24 -20.16
C TYR A 60 1.68 12.31 -19.70
N GLY A 61 2.91 12.69 -20.02
CA GLY A 61 4.10 12.08 -19.46
C GLY A 61 4.41 12.56 -18.05
N ALA A 62 5.46 11.98 -17.44
CA ALA A 62 5.83 12.24 -16.05
C ALA A 62 5.99 13.72 -15.67
N PRO A 63 6.56 14.63 -16.50
CA PRO A 63 6.68 16.03 -16.13
C PRO A 63 5.32 16.71 -15.92
N ARG A 64 4.41 16.60 -16.89
CA ARG A 64 3.07 17.22 -16.82
C ARG A 64 2.21 16.66 -15.70
N LEU A 65 2.29 15.34 -15.48
CA LEU A 65 1.61 14.71 -14.35
C LEU A 65 2.16 15.20 -13.01
N THR A 66 3.47 15.42 -12.89
CA THR A 66 4.06 15.92 -11.64
C THR A 66 3.54 17.31 -11.30
N ASP A 67 3.38 18.19 -12.30
CA ASP A 67 2.83 19.52 -12.10
C ASP A 67 1.35 19.46 -11.68
N GLU A 68 0.54 18.62 -12.34
CA GLU A 68 -0.87 18.43 -12.00
C GLU A 68 -1.03 17.85 -10.57
N LEU A 69 -0.21 16.87 -10.21
CA LEU A 69 -0.18 16.28 -8.88
C LEU A 69 0.23 17.30 -7.82
N ARG A 70 1.18 18.20 -8.13
CA ARG A 70 1.57 19.29 -7.23
C ARG A 70 0.40 20.26 -6.97
N VAL A 71 -0.40 20.58 -7.99
CA VAL A 71 -1.62 21.40 -7.82
C VAL A 71 -2.64 20.70 -6.93
N GLN A 72 -2.71 19.37 -6.97
CA GLN A 72 -3.57 18.56 -6.10
C GLN A 72 -2.98 18.35 -4.68
N GLY A 73 -1.84 18.97 -4.35
CA GLY A 73 -1.18 18.85 -3.04
C GLY A 73 -0.25 17.65 -2.89
N TYR A 74 0.00 16.88 -3.96
CA TYR A 74 0.94 15.77 -3.96
C TYR A 74 2.32 16.19 -4.43
N HIS A 75 3.30 16.19 -3.51
CA HIS A 75 4.67 16.57 -3.80
C HIS A 75 5.53 15.34 -4.16
N PHE A 76 5.33 14.79 -5.36
CA PHE A 76 6.22 13.76 -5.91
C PHE A 76 7.30 14.39 -6.80
N ASN A 77 8.46 13.73 -6.91
CA ASN A 77 9.47 14.11 -7.88
C ASN A 77 9.15 13.47 -9.25
N VAL A 78 9.64 14.07 -10.33
CA VAL A 78 9.37 13.60 -11.70
C VAL A 78 9.89 12.17 -11.91
N LYS A 79 11.02 11.78 -11.30
CA LYS A 79 11.58 10.43 -11.40
C LYS A 79 10.66 9.39 -10.76
N THR A 80 10.03 9.70 -9.64
CA THR A 80 9.09 8.84 -8.91
C THR A 80 7.82 8.63 -9.71
N VAL A 81 7.30 9.69 -10.34
CA VAL A 81 6.16 9.60 -11.26
C VAL A 81 6.53 8.77 -12.50
N ALA A 82 7.71 8.99 -13.10
CA ALA A 82 8.18 8.21 -14.24
C ALA A 82 8.34 6.72 -13.91
N GLU A 83 8.97 6.41 -12.77
CA GLU A 83 9.10 5.03 -12.26
C GLU A 83 7.73 4.40 -11.96
N SER A 84 6.78 5.18 -11.45
CA SER A 84 5.40 4.73 -11.24
C SER A 84 4.72 4.38 -12.56
N LEU A 85 4.82 5.23 -13.58
CA LEU A 85 4.29 4.95 -14.92
C LEU A 85 4.90 3.68 -15.53
N ARG A 86 6.24 3.51 -15.45
CA ARG A 86 6.94 2.31 -15.96
C ARG A 86 6.53 1.00 -15.28
N ARG A 87 6.05 1.06 -14.04
CA ARG A 87 5.54 -0.12 -13.33
C ARG A 87 4.10 -0.46 -13.69
N GLN A 88 3.35 0.51 -14.18
CA GLN A 88 1.91 0.44 -14.38
C GLN A 88 1.48 0.38 -15.85
N GLY A 89 2.43 0.62 -16.77
CA GLY A 89 2.29 0.52 -18.22
C GLY A 89 3.44 -0.26 -18.81
#